data_AF-Q7PRC2-F1
#
_entry.id   AF-Q7PRC2-F1
#
_cell.length_a   1.000
_cell.length_b   1.000
_cell.length_c   1.000
_cell.angle_alpha   90.00
_cell.angle_beta   90.00
_cell.angle_gamma   90.00
#
_symmetry.space_group_name_H-M   'P 1'
#
loop_
_entity.id
_entity.type
_entity.pdbx_description
1 polymer ?
#
loop_
_entity_poly.entity_id
_entity_poly.type
_entity_poly.pdbx_seq_one_letter_code
_entity_poly.pdbx_strand_id
1 'polypeptide(L)'
;MSLTAARPLVSVYSDKNEAVKDKGVALPAIFKAPIRPDVVNEVSQLMRRNRRQAYAVSEAAGHQTSAESWGTGRAVARIPRVRGGGTHRSGQGAYGNMCRGGRMFAPTKPWRRWHRKININLKRYALVSALAASGVPALVQSRGHIIDGISELPLVVSDDIQKFQKTKQAVTFLRRSKVWADVQKVYKSQRLRAGRGKMRNRRRVQRRGPLIIYDRDEGLRRAFRNIPGVDTMRVSKMNLLKLAPGGHVGRLCVWTESAFAKLDGLYGTWEKRSVAKKGYNLPTPIMANTDLTRLLKSEEIRRVLRAPRRKVYRHVRRLNPLTNKEQMLKLNPYAAVTKRRAQLMTKLRKCERLVAKAEAKKKPLDAKHRAVVFVEKQTRRLQKMEKIKAARKEKVDKKVADFKASGKKPSLKKVRPAKEAAKPVKKAVKKVEKK
;
A
#
# COMPACT_ATOMS: atom_id res chain seq x y z
N MET A 1 13.65 -25.35 -2.23
CA MET A 1 14.34 -24.26 -2.95
C MET A 1 13.31 -23.32 -3.54
N SER A 2 13.60 -22.02 -3.64
CA SER A 2 12.75 -21.12 -4.44
C SER A 2 12.97 -21.48 -5.89
N LEU A 3 11.91 -21.80 -6.63
CA LEU A 3 11.90 -21.95 -8.09
C LEU A 3 11.97 -20.58 -8.76
N THR A 4 12.89 -19.73 -8.29
CA THR A 4 13.20 -18.47 -8.95
C THR A 4 13.87 -18.80 -10.28
N ALA A 5 13.30 -18.30 -11.39
CA ALA A 5 13.87 -18.41 -12.71
C ALA A 5 15.25 -17.72 -12.72
N ALA A 6 16.30 -18.52 -12.60
CA ALA A 6 17.67 -18.05 -12.59
C ALA A 6 18.47 -18.91 -13.55
N ARG A 7 19.27 -18.27 -14.40
CA ARG A 7 20.15 -19.00 -15.32
C ARG A 7 21.11 -19.85 -14.50
N PRO A 8 21.25 -21.16 -14.78
CA PRO A 8 22.11 -22.03 -14.00
C PRO A 8 23.59 -21.70 -14.19
N LEU A 9 23.96 -21.15 -15.36
CA LEU A 9 25.31 -20.80 -15.76
C LEU A 9 25.37 -19.32 -16.13
N VAL A 10 26.44 -18.64 -15.72
CA VAL A 10 26.71 -17.21 -15.96
C VAL A 10 27.99 -17.10 -16.78
N SER A 11 28.00 -16.22 -17.78
CA SER A 11 29.14 -16.05 -18.67
C SER A 11 30.18 -15.15 -18.02
N VAL A 12 31.47 -15.44 -18.24
CA VAL A 12 32.56 -14.56 -17.82
C VAL A 12 32.95 -13.66 -18.98
N TYR A 13 32.99 -12.34 -18.75
CA TYR A 13 33.39 -11.36 -19.77
C TYR A 13 34.84 -10.91 -19.59
N SER A 14 35.55 -10.75 -20.70
CA SER A 14 36.88 -10.14 -20.74
C SER A 14 36.82 -8.63 -20.47
N ASP A 15 37.97 -7.98 -20.32
CA ASP A 15 38.09 -6.51 -20.22
C ASP A 15 37.62 -5.78 -21.49
N LYS A 16 37.53 -6.52 -22.61
CA LYS A 16 37.01 -6.06 -23.90
C LYS A 16 35.49 -6.20 -24.06
N ASN A 17 34.79 -6.74 -23.06
CA ASN A 17 33.36 -7.06 -23.10
C ASN A 17 33.01 -8.17 -24.11
N GLU A 18 33.92 -9.13 -24.27
CA GLU A 18 33.69 -10.36 -25.04
C GLU A 18 33.46 -11.51 -24.05
N ALA A 19 32.48 -12.37 -24.33
CA ALA A 19 32.28 -13.58 -23.53
C ALA A 19 33.47 -14.52 -23.74
N VAL A 20 34.13 -14.91 -22.66
CA VAL A 20 35.24 -15.85 -22.72
C VAL A 20 34.67 -17.24 -23.01
N LYS A 21 35.05 -17.81 -24.14
CA LYS A 21 34.61 -19.15 -24.55
C LYS A 21 35.01 -20.18 -23.48
N ASP A 22 34.09 -21.12 -23.22
CA ASP A 22 34.26 -22.26 -22.30
C ASP A 22 34.54 -21.92 -20.82
N LYS A 23 34.41 -20.65 -20.41
CA LYS A 23 34.52 -20.20 -19.02
C LYS A 23 33.19 -19.71 -18.47
N GLY A 24 32.27 -20.64 -18.27
CA GLY A 24 31.01 -20.39 -17.56
C GLY A 24 31.13 -20.71 -16.07
N VAL A 25 30.60 -19.85 -15.21
CA VAL A 25 30.55 -20.09 -13.76
C VAL A 25 29.11 -20.42 -13.35
N ALA A 26 28.93 -21.49 -12.58
CA ALA A 26 27.62 -21.84 -12.03
C ALA A 26 27.09 -20.70 -11.14
N LEU A 27 25.80 -20.38 -11.26
CA LEU A 27 25.18 -19.34 -10.45
C LEU A 27 25.16 -19.75 -8.97
N PRO A 28 25.81 -18.99 -8.07
CA PRO A 28 25.83 -19.32 -6.65
C PRO A 28 24.42 -19.36 -6.04
N ALA A 29 24.18 -20.31 -5.13
CA ALA A 29 22.86 -20.55 -4.55
C ALA A 29 22.28 -19.31 -3.83
N ILE A 30 23.16 -18.42 -3.38
CA ILE A 30 22.80 -17.15 -2.73
C ILE A 30 21.92 -16.24 -3.61
N PHE A 31 22.03 -16.32 -4.94
CA PHE A 31 21.20 -15.51 -5.85
C PHE A 31 19.75 -15.98 -5.93
N LYS A 32 19.49 -17.24 -5.52
CA LYS A 32 18.15 -17.80 -5.42
C LYS A 32 17.53 -17.60 -4.03
N ALA A 33 18.25 -16.97 -3.10
CA ALA A 33 17.77 -16.75 -1.74
C ALA A 33 16.59 -15.77 -1.68
N PRO A 34 15.69 -15.89 -0.68
CA PRO A 34 14.54 -15.00 -0.54
C PRO A 34 14.95 -13.53 -0.37
N ILE A 35 14.33 -12.65 -1.15
CA ILE A 35 14.55 -11.20 -1.07
C ILE A 35 13.58 -10.61 -0.05
N ARG A 36 14.09 -10.19 1.12
CA ARG A 36 13.32 -9.53 2.19
C ARG A 36 13.71 -8.05 2.36
N PRO A 37 13.03 -7.12 1.65
CA PRO A 37 13.36 -5.70 1.72
C PRO A 37 13.11 -5.08 3.10
N ASP A 38 12.15 -5.62 3.86
CA ASP A 38 11.85 -5.24 5.24
C ASP A 38 13.04 -5.50 6.17
N VAL A 39 13.59 -6.71 6.15
CA VAL A 39 14.79 -7.09 6.93
C VAL A 39 16.01 -6.27 6.51
N VAL A 40 16.18 -6.05 5.21
CA VAL A 40 17.28 -5.21 4.69
C VAL A 40 17.18 -3.79 5.22
N ASN A 41 15.98 -3.19 5.17
CA ASN A 41 15.77 -1.83 5.62
C ASN A 41 16.01 -1.69 7.13
N GLU A 42 15.45 -2.60 7.94
CA GLU A 42 15.63 -2.60 9.40
C GLU A 42 17.12 -2.73 9.78
N VAL A 43 17.82 -3.72 9.23
CA VAL A 43 19.24 -3.95 9.52
C VAL A 43 20.08 -2.77 9.03
N SER A 44 19.82 -2.23 7.84
CA SER A 44 20.52 -1.06 7.30
C SER A 44 20.34 0.17 8.19
N GLN A 45 19.13 0.41 8.70
CA GLN A 45 18.85 1.49 9.65
C GLN A 45 19.66 1.32 10.94
N LEU A 46 19.67 0.12 11.53
CA LEU A 46 20.42 -0.17 12.75
C LEU A 46 21.94 -0.04 12.52
N MET A 47 22.46 -0.55 11.41
CA MET A 47 23.88 -0.44 11.04
C MET A 47 24.31 1.02 10.81
N ARG A 48 23.46 1.84 10.17
CA ARG A 48 23.72 3.28 9.96
C ARG A 48 23.80 4.05 11.28
N ARG A 49 23.01 3.68 12.29
CA ARG A 49 23.07 4.29 13.63
C ARG A 49 24.42 4.05 14.30
N ASN A 50 25.04 2.89 14.07
CA ASN A 50 26.31 2.53 14.69
C ASN A 50 27.51 3.36 14.20
N ARG A 51 27.39 4.09 13.08
CA ARG A 51 28.45 4.98 12.57
C ARG A 51 28.34 6.42 13.09
N ARG A 52 27.38 6.72 13.97
CA ARG A 52 27.18 8.07 14.51
C ARG A 52 28.20 8.32 15.62
N GLN A 53 28.74 9.54 15.65
CA GLN A 53 29.51 10.05 16.79
C GLN A 53 28.55 10.67 17.80
N ALA A 54 28.83 10.48 19.09
CA ALA A 54 28.08 11.11 20.16
C ALA A 54 28.26 12.64 20.11
N TYR A 55 27.21 13.36 20.47
CA TYR A 55 27.25 14.81 20.65
C TYR A 55 26.36 15.17 21.84
N ALA A 56 26.78 16.17 22.59
CA ALA A 56 26.13 16.65 23.80
C ALA A 56 26.31 18.18 23.90
N VAL A 57 25.44 18.83 24.67
CA VAL A 57 25.66 20.21 25.12
C VAL A 57 26.59 20.19 26.33
N SER A 58 27.36 21.24 26.55
CA SER A 58 28.17 21.38 27.78
C SER A 58 27.27 21.28 29.01
N GLU A 59 27.69 20.53 30.02
CA GLU A 59 26.93 20.34 31.26
C GLU A 59 26.77 21.64 32.05
N ALA A 60 27.79 22.50 32.02
CA ALA A 60 27.78 23.81 32.68
C ALA A 60 26.99 24.88 31.89
N ALA A 61 26.50 24.58 30.68
CA ALA A 61 25.83 25.57 29.84
C ALA A 61 24.55 26.10 30.52
N GLY A 62 24.48 27.42 30.69
CA GLY A 62 23.37 28.08 31.39
C GLY A 62 23.38 27.91 32.91
N HIS A 63 24.43 27.29 33.48
CA HIS A 63 24.63 27.09 34.92
C HIS A 63 25.79 27.90 35.52
N GLN A 64 26.56 28.61 34.69
CA GLN A 64 27.73 29.39 35.12
C GLN A 64 27.34 30.67 35.88
N THR A 65 26.10 31.14 35.75
CA THR A 65 25.66 32.42 36.31
C THR A 65 25.05 32.22 37.69
N SER A 66 25.60 32.88 38.72
CA SER A 66 24.96 32.94 40.04
C SER A 66 23.68 33.77 39.98
N ALA A 67 22.54 33.14 40.29
CA ALA A 67 21.22 33.74 40.20
C ALA A 67 20.26 33.09 41.19
N GLU A 68 19.41 33.90 41.80
CA GLU A 68 18.40 33.46 42.77
C GLU A 68 17.05 34.10 42.43
N SER A 69 15.96 33.44 42.79
CA SER A 69 14.64 34.04 42.59
C SER A 69 14.42 35.14 43.62
N TRP A 70 13.89 36.28 43.20
CA TRP A 70 13.55 37.37 44.10
C TRP A 70 12.27 37.13 44.91
N GLY A 71 11.58 36.00 44.68
CA GLY A 71 10.30 35.70 45.32
C GLY A 71 9.14 36.53 44.76
N THR A 72 8.08 36.66 45.56
CA THR A 72 6.89 37.47 45.24
C THR A 72 7.07 38.94 45.66
N GLY A 73 6.12 39.80 45.30
CA GLY A 73 6.07 41.18 45.80
C GLY A 73 6.93 42.20 45.04
N ARG A 74 7.55 41.83 43.92
CA ARG A 74 8.39 42.73 43.10
C ARG A 74 7.81 43.04 41.71
N ALA A 75 6.51 42.79 41.49
CA ALA A 75 5.82 42.94 40.19
C ALA A 75 6.52 42.24 39.00
N VAL A 76 7.27 41.17 39.28
CA VAL A 76 8.14 40.49 38.32
C VAL A 76 8.04 38.98 38.50
N ALA A 77 8.15 38.21 37.41
CA ALA A 77 8.07 36.74 37.45
C ALA A 77 9.12 36.10 38.37
N ARG A 78 8.75 35.01 39.04
CA ARG A 78 9.54 34.27 40.06
C ARG A 78 10.73 33.46 39.51
N ILE A 79 11.20 33.78 38.31
CA ILE A 79 12.35 33.12 37.68
C ILE A 79 13.64 33.61 38.38
N PRO A 80 14.66 32.75 38.59
CA PRO A 80 15.97 33.18 39.10
C PRO A 80 16.58 34.32 38.29
N ARG A 81 17.13 35.33 38.96
CA ARG A 81 17.72 36.53 38.35
C ARG A 81 19.17 36.72 38.78
N VAL A 82 20.00 37.20 37.85
CA VAL A 82 21.42 37.43 38.09
C VAL A 82 21.62 38.51 39.15
N ARG A 83 22.45 38.23 40.14
CA ARG A 83 22.77 39.14 41.24
C ARG A 83 23.71 40.26 40.77
N GLY A 84 23.78 41.37 41.52
CA GLY A 84 24.64 42.52 41.24
C GLY A 84 23.92 43.71 40.59
N GLY A 85 24.69 44.71 40.18
CA GLY A 85 24.22 45.97 39.56
C GLY A 85 25.24 46.50 38.55
N GLY A 86 24.94 47.61 37.86
CA GLY A 86 25.90 48.28 36.96
C GLY A 86 26.18 47.60 35.62
N THR A 87 25.56 46.46 35.31
CA THR A 87 25.65 45.82 33.99
C THR A 87 24.26 45.53 33.42
N HIS A 88 24.15 45.51 32.09
CA HIS A 88 22.89 45.12 31.42
C HIS A 88 22.46 43.67 31.72
N ARG A 89 23.36 42.83 32.25
CA ARG A 89 23.07 41.42 32.58
C ARG A 89 22.42 41.27 33.97
N SER A 90 22.72 42.17 34.90
CA SER A 90 22.16 42.17 36.26
C SER A 90 20.62 42.26 36.24
N GLY A 91 19.94 41.48 37.09
CA GLY A 91 18.48 41.46 37.17
C GLY A 91 17.75 40.72 36.04
N GLN A 92 18.44 40.26 34.99
CA GLN A 92 17.85 39.42 33.94
C GLN A 92 17.61 37.98 34.40
N GLY A 93 16.65 37.28 33.78
CA GLY A 93 16.37 35.87 34.05
C GLY A 93 17.56 34.94 33.74
N ALA A 94 17.68 33.85 34.49
CA ALA A 94 18.73 32.85 34.39
C ALA A 94 18.18 31.44 34.66
N TYR A 95 19.00 30.42 34.36
CA TYR A 95 18.73 28.97 34.49
C TYR A 95 17.58 28.40 33.66
N GLY A 96 16.42 29.05 33.60
CA GLY A 96 15.22 28.52 32.94
C GLY A 96 15.39 28.32 31.43
N ASN A 97 14.73 27.30 30.88
CA ASN A 97 14.74 27.00 29.44
C ASN A 97 13.98 28.02 28.59
N MET A 98 13.15 28.85 29.20
CA MET A 98 12.50 30.01 28.58
C MET A 98 13.37 31.27 28.63
N CYS A 99 14.49 31.25 29.38
CA CYS A 99 15.38 32.40 29.53
C CYS A 99 16.45 32.43 28.45
N ARG A 100 16.73 33.62 27.90
CA ARG A 100 17.88 33.85 27.03
C ARG A 100 19.18 33.58 27.81
N GLY A 101 20.04 32.70 27.28
CA GLY A 101 21.28 32.29 27.96
C GLY A 101 21.08 31.29 29.12
N GLY A 102 19.85 30.84 29.37
CA GLY A 102 19.56 29.74 30.30
C GLY A 102 19.86 28.37 29.69
N ARG A 103 19.69 27.31 30.50
CA ARG A 103 19.92 25.93 30.05
C ARG A 103 18.71 25.39 29.30
N MET A 104 18.90 24.50 28.34
CA MET A 104 17.77 23.81 27.70
C MET A 104 17.14 22.76 28.61
N PHE A 105 15.83 22.50 28.43
CA PHE A 105 15.18 21.36 29.06
C PHE A 105 15.69 20.05 28.43
N ALA A 106 15.94 19.04 29.27
CA ALA A 106 16.48 17.74 28.87
C ALA A 106 17.71 17.84 27.93
N PRO A 107 18.83 18.43 28.41
CA PRO A 107 20.02 18.62 27.59
C PRO A 107 20.53 17.30 27.03
N THR A 108 21.06 17.32 25.81
CA THR A 108 21.58 16.10 25.19
C THR A 108 22.77 15.56 25.99
N LYS A 109 22.68 14.30 26.39
CA LYS A 109 23.71 13.62 27.18
C LYS A 109 24.53 12.65 26.32
N PRO A 110 25.84 12.49 26.61
CA PRO A 110 26.71 11.62 25.82
C PRO A 110 26.28 10.14 25.90
N TRP A 111 25.77 9.68 27.04
CA TRP A 111 25.32 8.30 27.28
C TRP A 111 23.98 7.91 26.60
N ARG A 112 23.45 8.75 25.72
CA ARG A 112 22.32 8.37 24.86
C ARG A 112 22.65 7.06 24.12
N ARG A 113 21.70 6.13 23.99
CA ARG A 113 21.91 4.86 23.25
C ARG A 113 22.03 5.06 21.73
N TRP A 114 23.24 5.38 21.27
CA TRP A 114 23.60 5.58 19.86
C TRP A 114 23.63 4.27 19.07
N HIS A 115 24.37 3.30 19.60
CA HIS A 115 24.64 2.03 18.96
C HIS A 115 23.54 0.99 19.25
N ARG A 116 23.34 0.08 18.30
CA ARG A 116 22.41 -1.04 18.37
C ARG A 116 23.15 -2.32 18.00
N LYS A 117 23.12 -3.29 18.92
CA LYS A 117 23.53 -4.68 18.66
C LYS A 117 22.49 -5.29 17.74
N ILE A 118 22.95 -6.01 16.72
CA ILE A 118 22.09 -6.66 15.73
C ILE A 118 22.54 -8.11 15.68
N ASN A 119 21.58 -9.04 15.69
CA ASN A 119 21.85 -10.46 15.57
C ASN A 119 22.66 -10.75 14.29
N ILE A 120 23.69 -11.58 14.42
CA ILE A 120 24.59 -11.96 13.31
C ILE A 120 23.79 -12.62 12.19
N ASN A 121 22.87 -13.54 12.52
CA ASN A 121 22.05 -14.21 11.50
C ASN A 121 21.12 -13.24 10.77
N LEU A 122 20.55 -12.26 11.48
CA LEU A 122 19.73 -11.22 10.85
C LEU A 122 20.55 -10.34 9.90
N LYS A 123 21.79 -9.97 10.27
CA LYS A 123 22.72 -9.27 9.36
C LYS A 123 23.04 -10.09 8.13
N ARG A 124 23.29 -11.39 8.30
CA ARG A 124 23.61 -12.31 7.21
C ARG A 124 22.40 -12.46 6.27
N TYR A 125 21.19 -12.60 6.81
CA TYR A 125 19.95 -12.62 6.04
C TYR A 125 19.81 -11.37 5.16
N ALA A 126 19.94 -10.18 5.75
CA ALA A 126 19.86 -8.92 5.01
C ALA A 126 20.90 -8.85 3.88
N LEU A 127 22.12 -9.32 4.14
CA LEU A 127 23.20 -9.33 3.16
C LEU A 127 22.86 -10.28 2.00
N VAL A 128 22.41 -11.49 2.30
CA VAL A 128 21.97 -12.48 1.30
C VAL A 128 20.81 -11.95 0.45
N SER A 129 19.77 -11.37 1.06
CA SER A 129 18.66 -10.76 0.32
C SER A 129 19.11 -9.62 -0.59
N ALA A 130 20.07 -8.80 -0.14
CA ALA A 130 20.61 -7.72 -0.96
C ALA A 130 21.43 -8.23 -2.16
N LEU A 131 22.15 -9.34 -1.99
CA LEU A 131 22.90 -10.00 -3.08
C LEU A 131 21.96 -10.65 -4.09
N ALA A 132 20.98 -11.40 -3.64
CA ALA A 132 19.96 -11.99 -4.52
C ALA A 132 19.29 -10.91 -5.38
N ALA A 133 18.91 -9.78 -4.77
CA ALA A 133 18.32 -8.66 -5.48
C ALA A 133 19.25 -7.98 -6.51
N SER A 134 20.58 -8.10 -6.36
CA SER A 134 21.54 -7.54 -7.33
C SER A 134 21.60 -8.32 -8.65
N GLY A 135 21.16 -9.58 -8.65
CA GLY A 135 21.04 -10.40 -9.85
C GLY A 135 19.71 -10.23 -10.60
N VAL A 136 18.75 -9.46 -10.07
CA VAL A 136 17.43 -9.26 -10.69
C VAL A 136 17.39 -7.92 -11.43
N PRO A 137 17.34 -7.91 -12.78
CA PRO A 137 17.39 -6.68 -13.58
C PRO A 137 16.33 -5.65 -13.19
N ALA A 138 15.08 -6.10 -12.97
CA ALA A 138 13.98 -5.21 -12.60
C ALA A 138 14.25 -4.47 -11.27
N LEU A 139 14.86 -5.14 -10.28
CA LEU A 139 15.19 -4.49 -9.00
C LEU A 139 16.33 -3.49 -9.18
N VAL A 140 17.33 -3.81 -10.01
CA VAL A 140 18.45 -2.89 -10.31
C VAL A 140 17.99 -1.65 -11.08
N GLN A 141 17.10 -1.81 -12.05
CA GLN A 141 16.47 -0.71 -12.78
C GLN A 141 15.54 0.12 -11.89
N SER A 142 14.72 -0.50 -11.04
CA SER A 142 13.80 0.23 -10.16
C SER A 142 14.51 1.18 -9.19
N ARG A 143 15.75 0.83 -8.81
CA ARG A 143 16.62 1.69 -8.01
C ARG A 143 17.13 2.91 -8.79
N GLY A 144 17.13 2.82 -10.11
CA GLY A 144 17.57 3.86 -11.02
C GLY A 144 19.01 3.71 -11.50
N HIS A 145 19.57 2.50 -11.52
CA HIS A 145 20.79 2.23 -12.29
C HIS A 145 20.44 2.11 -13.78
N ILE A 146 21.30 2.63 -14.66
CA ILE A 146 21.13 2.49 -16.12
C ILE A 146 21.81 1.18 -16.55
N ILE A 147 21.04 0.20 -17.02
CA ILE A 147 21.56 -1.14 -17.38
C ILE A 147 21.20 -1.59 -18.80
N ASP A 148 20.58 -0.74 -19.61
CA ASP A 148 19.93 -1.13 -20.87
C ASP A 148 20.89 -1.67 -21.94
N GLY A 149 22.20 -1.43 -21.79
CA GLY A 149 23.24 -1.96 -22.67
C GLY A 149 24.17 -2.99 -22.04
N ILE A 150 23.91 -3.43 -20.80
CA ILE A 150 24.75 -4.43 -20.12
C ILE A 150 24.39 -5.82 -20.65
N SER A 151 25.40 -6.63 -20.96
CA SER A 151 25.22 -7.95 -21.58
C SER A 151 24.37 -8.91 -20.74
N GLU A 152 24.64 -9.01 -19.43
CA GLU A 152 23.84 -9.80 -18.50
C GLU A 152 23.96 -9.35 -17.04
N LEU A 153 23.05 -9.83 -16.19
CA LEU A 153 23.08 -9.65 -14.74
C LEU A 153 22.86 -11.00 -14.05
N PRO A 154 23.65 -11.35 -13.01
CA PRO A 154 24.81 -10.62 -12.48
C PRO A 154 25.98 -10.55 -13.48
N LEU A 155 26.65 -9.39 -13.58
CA LEU A 155 27.78 -9.21 -14.50
C LEU A 155 29.06 -9.77 -13.87
N VAL A 156 29.62 -10.83 -14.48
CA VAL A 156 30.86 -11.48 -14.05
C VAL A 156 31.96 -11.21 -15.09
N VAL A 157 33.14 -10.84 -14.60
CA VAL A 157 34.27 -10.42 -15.44
C VAL A 157 35.57 -11.12 -15.02
N SER A 158 36.50 -11.26 -15.97
CA SER A 158 37.81 -11.92 -15.76
C SER A 158 38.57 -11.31 -14.58
N ASP A 159 39.35 -12.16 -13.90
CA ASP A 159 40.22 -11.76 -12.79
C ASP A 159 41.33 -10.79 -13.19
N ASP A 160 41.62 -10.61 -14.48
CA ASP A 160 42.62 -9.63 -14.95
C ASP A 160 42.30 -8.19 -14.54
N ILE A 161 41.03 -7.88 -14.27
CA ILE A 161 40.61 -6.57 -13.76
C ILE A 161 41.18 -6.28 -12.36
N GLN A 162 41.52 -7.33 -11.60
CA GLN A 162 42.17 -7.18 -10.28
C GLN A 162 43.56 -6.53 -10.38
N LYS A 163 44.24 -6.72 -11.51
CA LYS A 163 45.60 -6.24 -11.80
C LYS A 163 45.66 -4.78 -12.26
N PHE A 164 44.52 -4.12 -12.48
CA PHE A 164 44.50 -2.73 -12.95
C PHE A 164 45.18 -1.78 -11.95
N GLN A 165 46.20 -1.06 -12.42
CA GLN A 165 46.93 -0.07 -11.62
C GLN A 165 46.47 1.36 -11.91
N LYS A 166 46.07 1.64 -13.16
CA LYS A 166 45.78 3.01 -13.61
C LYS A 166 44.27 3.23 -13.78
N THR A 167 43.78 4.40 -13.35
CA THR A 167 42.38 4.81 -13.51
C THR A 167 41.94 4.82 -14.99
N LYS A 168 42.87 5.13 -15.92
CA LYS A 168 42.59 5.10 -17.37
C LYS A 168 42.13 3.70 -17.82
N GLN A 169 42.79 2.64 -17.35
CA GLN A 169 42.40 1.25 -17.66
C GLN A 169 41.00 0.95 -17.12
N ALA A 170 40.73 1.31 -15.86
CA ALA A 170 39.43 1.14 -15.23
C ALA A 170 38.29 1.87 -15.97
N VAL A 171 38.52 3.10 -16.44
CA VAL A 171 37.54 3.86 -17.22
C VAL A 171 37.28 3.21 -18.58
N THR A 172 38.34 2.77 -19.27
CA THR A 172 38.21 2.05 -20.55
C THR A 172 37.37 0.79 -20.38
N PHE A 173 37.65 -0.01 -19.35
CA PHE A 173 36.87 -1.19 -19.01
C PHE A 173 35.38 -0.88 -18.77
N LEU A 174 35.06 0.13 -17.95
CA LEU A 174 33.68 0.50 -17.64
C LEU A 174 32.91 0.99 -18.88
N ARG A 175 33.59 1.65 -19.83
CA ARG A 175 33.01 2.05 -21.11
C ARG A 175 32.71 0.86 -22.01
N ARG A 176 33.67 -0.06 -22.14
CA ARG A 176 33.51 -1.29 -22.94
C ARG A 176 32.39 -2.17 -22.41
N SER A 177 32.34 -2.36 -21.09
CA SER A 177 31.30 -3.14 -20.40
C SER A 177 29.93 -2.44 -20.32
N LYS A 178 29.76 -1.28 -20.98
CA LYS A 178 28.53 -0.47 -21.00
C LYS A 178 28.01 0.01 -19.64
N VAL A 179 28.75 -0.20 -18.55
CA VAL A 179 28.46 0.30 -17.20
C VAL A 179 28.68 1.82 -17.08
N TRP A 180 29.46 2.42 -17.99
CA TRP A 180 29.80 3.85 -17.95
C TRP A 180 28.58 4.78 -17.98
N ALA A 181 27.45 4.39 -18.57
CA ALA A 181 26.23 5.19 -18.56
C ALA A 181 25.75 5.49 -17.12
N ASP A 182 25.85 4.52 -16.21
CA ASP A 182 25.53 4.70 -14.79
C ASP A 182 26.53 5.65 -14.09
N VAL A 183 27.81 5.57 -14.45
CA VAL A 183 28.85 6.49 -13.95
C VAL A 183 28.62 7.91 -14.44
N GLN A 184 28.27 8.10 -15.71
CA GLN A 184 27.95 9.41 -16.28
C GLN A 184 26.72 10.03 -15.60
N LYS A 185 25.73 9.22 -15.21
CA LYS A 185 24.60 9.65 -14.38
C LYS A 185 25.06 10.14 -12.99
N VAL A 186 26.08 9.53 -12.40
CA VAL A 186 26.66 10.03 -11.14
C VAL A 186 27.30 11.40 -11.35
N TYR A 187 28.13 11.57 -12.39
CA TYR A 187 28.74 12.87 -12.71
C TYR A 187 27.69 13.99 -12.83
N LYS A 188 26.64 13.75 -13.64
CA LYS A 188 25.53 14.71 -13.82
C LYS A 188 24.74 15.01 -12.54
N SER A 189 24.79 14.12 -11.54
CA SER A 189 24.03 14.26 -10.30
C SER A 189 24.74 15.07 -9.20
N GLN A 190 26.01 15.43 -9.40
CA GLN A 190 26.79 16.13 -8.40
C GLN A 190 26.23 17.52 -8.15
N ARG A 191 25.85 17.80 -6.90
CA ARG A 191 25.32 19.11 -6.50
C ARG A 191 25.73 19.48 -5.09
N LEU A 192 25.61 20.77 -4.76
CA LEU A 192 25.81 21.25 -3.40
C LEU A 192 24.69 20.73 -2.48
N ARG A 193 25.05 20.39 -1.24
CA ARG A 193 24.10 19.95 -0.22
C ARG A 193 23.27 21.13 0.26
N ALA A 194 21.94 20.99 0.24
CA ALA A 194 21.04 21.94 0.86
C ALA A 194 21.19 21.97 2.40
N GLY A 195 21.00 23.15 2.99
CA GLY A 195 21.02 23.38 4.44
C GLY A 195 22.41 23.44 5.09
N ARG A 196 22.44 23.33 6.43
CA ARG A 196 23.65 23.51 7.27
C ARG A 196 24.70 22.39 7.15
N GLY A 197 24.45 21.37 6.33
CA GLY A 197 25.41 20.29 6.10
C GLY A 197 26.71 20.77 5.43
N LYS A 198 26.66 21.87 4.67
CA LYS A 198 27.82 22.48 4.02
C LYS A 198 28.91 22.90 5.01
N MET A 199 28.51 23.50 6.13
CA MET A 199 29.40 23.93 7.22
C MET A 199 29.99 22.76 8.03
N ARG A 200 29.51 21.53 7.82
CA ARG A 200 29.92 20.33 8.58
C ARG A 200 30.68 19.34 7.69
N ASN A 201 31.54 19.84 6.80
CA ASN A 201 32.35 19.04 5.86
C ASN A 201 31.55 18.08 4.96
N ARG A 202 30.28 18.40 4.67
CA ARG A 202 29.40 17.60 3.80
C ARG A 202 28.83 18.43 2.65
N ARG A 203 29.70 19.21 2.01
CA ARG A 203 29.34 20.24 1.02
C ARG A 203 28.70 19.69 -0.26
N ARG A 204 29.12 18.53 -0.76
CA ARG A 204 28.60 17.92 -2.01
C ARG A 204 27.80 16.64 -1.75
N VAL A 205 26.86 16.35 -2.64
CA VAL A 205 26.08 15.09 -2.67
C VAL A 205 26.08 14.57 -4.10
N GLN A 206 26.13 13.25 -4.24
CA GLN A 206 26.10 12.56 -5.53
C GLN A 206 25.38 11.22 -5.39
N ARG A 207 24.91 10.66 -6.52
CA ARG A 207 24.34 9.30 -6.58
C ARG A 207 25.41 8.24 -6.34
N ARG A 208 24.98 7.02 -6.00
CA ARG A 208 25.85 5.84 -5.91
C ARG A 208 25.77 5.10 -7.24
N GLY A 209 26.93 4.82 -7.83
CA GLY A 209 27.04 4.08 -9.07
C GLY A 209 27.32 2.59 -8.82
N PRO A 210 28.03 1.92 -9.73
CA PRO A 210 28.29 0.49 -9.65
C PRO A 210 29.16 0.14 -8.43
N LEU A 211 29.00 -1.08 -7.95
CA LEU A 211 29.84 -1.69 -6.90
C LEU A 211 30.69 -2.79 -7.54
N ILE A 212 32.02 -2.67 -7.44
CA ILE A 212 32.95 -3.67 -7.96
C ILE A 212 33.36 -4.59 -6.82
N ILE A 213 33.11 -5.89 -6.99
CA ILE A 213 33.36 -6.91 -5.97
C ILE A 213 34.46 -7.84 -6.45
N TYR A 214 35.50 -7.97 -5.64
CA TYR A 214 36.75 -8.67 -5.98
C TYR A 214 37.20 -9.59 -4.84
N ASP A 215 38.10 -10.55 -5.12
CA ASP A 215 38.69 -11.42 -4.08
C ASP A 215 40.05 -10.93 -3.59
N ARG A 216 40.98 -10.59 -4.49
CA ARG A 216 42.33 -10.11 -4.16
C ARG A 216 42.52 -8.66 -4.63
N ASP A 217 43.28 -7.88 -3.87
CA ASP A 217 43.57 -6.48 -4.21
C ASP A 217 44.99 -6.42 -4.78
N GLU A 218 45.11 -6.50 -6.10
CA GLU A 218 46.40 -6.42 -6.82
C GLU A 218 46.65 -5.02 -7.41
N GLY A 219 45.79 -4.03 -7.09
CA GLY A 219 45.84 -2.68 -7.65
C GLY A 219 44.44 -2.09 -7.88
N LEU A 220 43.43 -2.96 -8.03
CA LEU A 220 42.04 -2.62 -8.31
C LEU A 220 41.51 -1.48 -7.44
N ARG A 221 41.71 -1.53 -6.12
CA ARG A 221 41.19 -0.47 -5.24
C ARG A 221 41.75 0.91 -5.58
N ARG A 222 43.04 1.00 -5.96
CA ARG A 222 43.68 2.28 -6.35
C ARG A 222 43.19 2.75 -7.71
N ALA A 223 43.01 1.85 -8.66
CA ALA A 223 42.51 2.19 -10.00
C ALA A 223 41.06 2.70 -9.99
N PHE A 224 40.17 2.12 -9.17
CA PHE A 224 38.74 2.47 -9.18
C PHE A 224 38.35 3.56 -8.16
N ARG A 225 39.12 3.83 -7.09
CA ARG A 225 38.71 4.77 -6.02
C ARG A 225 38.45 6.21 -6.46
N ASN A 226 39.07 6.66 -7.56
CA ASN A 226 38.98 8.04 -8.03
C ASN A 226 37.75 8.29 -8.93
N ILE A 227 37.09 7.23 -9.39
CA ILE A 227 35.92 7.35 -10.27
C ILE A 227 34.69 7.65 -9.40
N PRO A 228 33.95 8.74 -9.64
CA PRO A 228 32.86 9.16 -8.76
C PRO A 228 31.72 8.15 -8.76
N GLY A 229 31.23 7.82 -7.57
CA GLY A 229 30.09 6.92 -7.35
C GLY A 229 30.42 5.44 -7.42
N VAL A 230 31.57 5.07 -8.00
CA VAL A 230 32.08 3.69 -7.98
C VAL A 230 32.58 3.38 -6.58
N ASP A 231 32.08 2.29 -6.00
CA ASP A 231 32.61 1.75 -4.75
C ASP A 231 33.25 0.38 -5.06
N THR A 232 34.27 0.01 -4.30
CA THR A 232 34.85 -1.34 -4.34
C THR A 232 34.60 -2.09 -3.03
N MET A 233 34.55 -3.42 -3.09
CA MET A 233 34.32 -4.29 -1.93
C MET A 233 34.99 -5.65 -2.11
N ARG A 234 35.61 -6.17 -1.04
CA ARG A 234 36.15 -7.52 -1.03
C ARG A 234 35.05 -8.54 -0.70
N VAL A 235 34.96 -9.65 -1.42
CA VAL A 235 33.91 -10.67 -1.21
C VAL A 235 33.92 -11.26 0.21
N SER A 236 35.11 -11.42 0.81
CA SER A 236 35.24 -11.93 2.18
C SER A 236 34.74 -10.96 3.26
N LYS A 237 34.64 -9.65 2.95
CA LYS A 237 34.24 -8.58 3.89
C LYS A 237 33.09 -7.75 3.32
N MET A 238 32.00 -8.43 2.96
CA MET A 238 30.83 -7.76 2.39
C MET A 238 30.09 -6.87 3.40
N ASN A 239 29.66 -5.70 2.92
CA ASN A 239 28.99 -4.70 3.74
C ASN A 239 27.62 -4.32 3.18
N LEU A 240 26.57 -4.55 3.97
CA LEU A 240 25.20 -4.22 3.61
C LEU A 240 25.01 -2.74 3.23
N LEU A 241 25.72 -1.81 3.89
CA LEU A 241 25.57 -0.37 3.62
C LEU A 241 26.06 0.03 2.22
N LYS A 242 26.97 -0.76 1.65
CA LYS A 242 27.45 -0.59 0.28
C LYS A 242 26.60 -1.39 -0.72
N LEU A 243 26.06 -2.56 -0.35
CA LEU A 243 25.16 -3.35 -1.21
C LEU A 243 23.75 -2.73 -1.33
N ALA A 244 23.18 -2.28 -0.20
CA ALA A 244 21.87 -1.63 -0.13
C ALA A 244 21.95 -0.20 0.47
N PRO A 245 22.62 0.77 -0.21
CA PRO A 245 22.66 2.15 0.26
C PRO A 245 21.25 2.70 0.47
N GLY A 246 21.00 3.23 1.67
CA GLY A 246 19.70 3.75 2.07
C GLY A 246 18.71 2.71 2.59
N GLY A 247 19.04 1.41 2.53
CA GLY A 247 18.10 0.33 2.86
C GLY A 247 17.34 -0.22 1.65
N HIS A 248 17.58 0.33 0.45
CA HIS A 248 17.01 -0.16 -0.81
C HIS A 248 17.93 -1.18 -1.47
N VAL A 249 17.36 -2.32 -1.87
CA VAL A 249 18.04 -3.41 -2.58
C VAL A 249 18.21 -3.09 -4.08
N GLY A 250 18.96 -3.92 -4.81
CA GLY A 250 19.13 -3.76 -6.27
C GLY A 250 20.24 -2.78 -6.66
N ARG A 251 21.42 -2.84 -6.04
CA ARG A 251 22.59 -2.10 -6.53
C ARG A 251 23.20 -2.82 -7.73
N LEU A 252 23.60 -2.07 -8.76
CA LEU A 252 24.41 -2.61 -9.85
C LEU A 252 25.76 -3.09 -9.29
N CYS A 253 25.99 -4.40 -9.35
CA CYS A 253 27.21 -5.05 -8.87
C CYS A 253 27.94 -5.71 -10.05
N VAL A 254 29.26 -5.50 -10.10
CA VAL A 254 30.17 -6.12 -11.07
C VAL A 254 31.10 -7.04 -10.29
N TRP A 255 31.17 -8.31 -10.67
CA TRP A 255 31.87 -9.36 -9.94
C TRP A 255 33.11 -9.82 -10.71
N THR A 256 34.25 -9.99 -10.04
CA THR A 256 35.33 -10.78 -10.62
C THR A 256 35.02 -12.27 -10.53
N GLU A 257 35.52 -13.06 -11.47
CA GLU A 257 35.32 -14.50 -11.57
C GLU A 257 35.62 -15.22 -10.23
N SER A 258 36.82 -15.03 -9.69
CA SER A 258 37.21 -15.60 -8.38
C SER A 258 36.31 -15.14 -7.23
N ALA A 259 35.81 -13.90 -7.26
CA ALA A 259 34.90 -13.41 -6.23
C ALA A 259 33.54 -14.09 -6.32
N PHE A 260 33.06 -14.34 -7.53
CA PHE A 260 31.78 -14.98 -7.79
C PHE A 260 31.82 -16.46 -7.38
N ALA A 261 32.87 -17.20 -7.79
CA ALA A 261 33.06 -18.61 -7.43
C ALA A 261 33.17 -18.83 -5.91
N LYS A 262 33.75 -17.87 -5.17
CA LYS A 262 33.95 -17.97 -3.72
C LYS A 262 32.66 -17.79 -2.89
N LEU A 263 31.56 -17.32 -3.50
CA LEU A 263 30.31 -17.06 -2.78
C LEU A 263 29.70 -18.32 -2.16
N ASP A 264 29.71 -19.44 -2.87
CA ASP A 264 29.14 -20.70 -2.36
C ASP A 264 29.94 -21.25 -1.17
N GLY A 265 31.28 -21.14 -1.18
CA GLY A 265 32.09 -21.48 0.01
C GLY A 265 31.82 -20.54 1.20
N LEU A 266 31.58 -19.25 0.94
CA LEU A 266 31.37 -18.22 1.96
C LEU A 266 29.98 -18.22 2.61
N TYR A 267 28.94 -18.72 1.94
CA TYR A 267 27.56 -18.71 2.43
C TYR A 267 26.91 -20.09 2.46
N GLY A 268 27.48 -21.08 1.78
CA GLY A 268 26.89 -22.40 1.58
C GLY A 268 25.80 -22.39 0.51
N THR A 269 25.34 -23.59 0.18
CA THR A 269 24.07 -23.84 -0.53
C THR A 269 23.01 -24.24 0.51
N TRP A 270 21.78 -24.60 0.09
CA TRP A 270 20.80 -25.13 1.06
C TRP A 270 21.17 -26.53 1.56
N GLU A 271 21.87 -27.31 0.75
CA GLU A 271 22.33 -28.66 1.06
C GLU A 271 23.64 -28.64 1.85
N LYS A 272 24.61 -27.83 1.41
CA LYS A 272 25.94 -27.73 2.03
C LYS A 272 26.04 -26.46 2.85
N ARG A 273 26.32 -26.61 4.15
CA ARG A 273 26.52 -25.47 5.06
C ARG A 273 27.73 -24.63 4.67
N SER A 274 27.77 -23.38 5.14
CA SER A 274 28.92 -22.49 4.89
C SER A 274 30.19 -23.00 5.54
N VAL A 275 31.30 -22.99 4.78
CA VAL A 275 32.64 -23.33 5.30
C VAL A 275 33.18 -22.20 6.17
N ALA A 276 33.09 -20.96 5.69
CA ALA A 276 33.68 -19.80 6.37
C ALA A 276 32.86 -19.31 7.58
N LYS A 277 31.57 -19.64 7.66
CA LYS A 277 30.67 -19.13 8.71
C LYS A 277 30.11 -20.27 9.54
N LYS A 278 30.69 -20.42 10.73
CA LYS A 278 30.23 -21.39 11.74
C LYS A 278 28.71 -21.33 11.93
N GLY A 279 28.06 -22.48 11.77
CA GLY A 279 26.63 -22.68 12.01
C GLY A 279 25.69 -21.90 11.07
N TYR A 280 26.18 -21.40 9.93
CA TYR A 280 25.36 -20.66 8.99
C TYR A 280 24.87 -21.54 7.83
N ASN A 281 23.59 -21.39 7.51
CA ASN A 281 22.97 -21.92 6.30
C ASN A 281 22.18 -20.80 5.59
N LEU A 282 21.92 -20.95 4.29
CA LEU A 282 21.07 -20.04 3.53
C LEU A 282 19.65 -20.02 4.10
N PRO A 283 18.97 -18.85 4.11
CA PRO A 283 17.59 -18.77 4.54
C PRO A 283 16.68 -19.55 3.58
N THR A 284 15.77 -20.34 4.15
CA THR A 284 14.78 -21.09 3.38
C THR A 284 13.65 -20.16 2.94
N PRO A 285 13.28 -20.16 1.65
CA PRO A 285 12.14 -19.38 1.18
C PRO A 285 10.84 -19.98 1.70
N ILE A 286 9.90 -19.11 2.12
CA ILE A 286 8.58 -19.53 2.63
C ILE A 286 7.70 -20.06 1.49
N MET A 287 7.78 -19.42 0.31
CA MET A 287 7.09 -19.87 -0.90
C MET A 287 8.11 -20.47 -1.86
N ALA A 288 7.85 -21.68 -2.35
CA ALA A 288 8.68 -22.30 -3.39
C ALA A 288 8.49 -21.62 -4.75
N ASN A 289 7.25 -21.29 -5.14
CA ASN A 289 6.94 -20.54 -6.35
C ASN A 289 6.33 -19.19 -5.98
N THR A 290 6.96 -18.09 -6.40
CA THR A 290 6.50 -16.72 -6.14
C THR A 290 5.62 -16.15 -7.25
N ASP A 291 5.45 -16.87 -8.37
CA ASP A 291 4.54 -16.46 -9.44
C ASP A 291 3.10 -16.81 -9.08
N LEU A 292 2.45 -15.87 -8.36
CA LEU A 292 1.05 -15.98 -7.99
C LEU A 292 0.14 -16.09 -9.21
N THR A 293 0.50 -15.47 -10.33
CA THR A 293 -0.36 -15.50 -11.53
C THR A 293 -0.39 -16.90 -12.14
N ARG A 294 0.75 -17.59 -12.19
CA ARG A 294 0.82 -19.00 -12.59
C ARG A 294 0.04 -19.89 -11.63
N LEU A 295 0.22 -19.72 -10.32
CA LEU A 295 -0.51 -20.49 -9.33
C LEU A 295 -2.03 -20.32 -9.48
N LEU A 296 -2.53 -19.08 -9.56
CA LEU A 296 -3.97 -18.81 -9.73
C LEU A 296 -4.55 -19.28 -11.06
N LYS A 297 -3.72 -19.41 -12.10
CA LYS A 297 -4.13 -19.87 -13.43
C LYS A 297 -3.97 -21.38 -13.62
N SER A 298 -3.40 -22.09 -12.64
CA SER A 298 -3.23 -23.55 -12.67
C SER A 298 -4.57 -24.26 -12.84
N GLU A 299 -4.56 -25.37 -13.58
CA GLU A 299 -5.77 -26.14 -13.90
C GLU A 299 -6.37 -26.77 -12.65
N GLU A 300 -5.51 -27.20 -11.72
CA GLU A 300 -5.87 -27.79 -10.44
C GLU A 300 -6.70 -26.82 -9.60
N ILE A 301 -6.31 -25.54 -9.56
CA ILE A 301 -7.11 -24.51 -8.88
C ILE A 301 -8.37 -24.21 -9.68
N ARG A 302 -8.26 -23.98 -10.99
CA ARG A 302 -9.40 -23.61 -11.84
C ARG A 302 -10.52 -24.65 -11.83
N ARG A 303 -10.19 -25.95 -11.74
CA ARG A 303 -11.15 -27.05 -11.68
C ARG A 303 -12.08 -26.98 -10.47
N VAL A 304 -11.62 -26.41 -9.35
CA VAL A 304 -12.37 -26.35 -8.09
C VAL A 304 -13.01 -24.97 -7.87
N LEU A 305 -12.61 -23.95 -8.65
CA LEU A 305 -13.13 -22.59 -8.51
C LEU A 305 -14.62 -22.50 -8.89
N ARG A 306 -15.37 -21.76 -8.08
CA ARG A 306 -16.74 -21.35 -8.41
C ARG A 306 -16.73 -20.21 -9.44
N ALA A 307 -17.81 -20.10 -10.21
CA ALA A 307 -18.00 -19.00 -11.13
C ALA A 307 -17.89 -17.63 -10.42
N PRO A 308 -17.16 -16.65 -10.98
CA PRO A 308 -16.93 -15.37 -10.34
C PRO A 308 -18.23 -14.56 -10.26
N ARG A 309 -18.58 -14.10 -9.05
CA ARG A 309 -19.74 -13.21 -8.84
C ARG A 309 -19.37 -11.77 -9.18
N ARG A 310 -19.57 -11.37 -10.43
CA ARG A 310 -19.22 -10.02 -10.95
C ARG A 310 -20.28 -8.94 -10.67
N LYS A 311 -21.40 -9.29 -10.04
CA LYS A 311 -22.49 -8.33 -9.76
C LYS A 311 -22.09 -7.36 -8.65
N VAL A 312 -21.87 -6.10 -9.00
CA VAL A 312 -21.61 -5.01 -8.06
C VAL A 312 -22.96 -4.45 -7.57
N TYR A 313 -23.24 -4.60 -6.28
CA TYR A 313 -24.41 -3.99 -5.65
C TYR A 313 -24.08 -2.54 -5.29
N ARG A 314 -24.57 -1.60 -6.09
CA ARG A 314 -24.46 -0.17 -5.79
C ARG A 314 -25.50 0.23 -4.77
N HIS A 315 -25.18 1.25 -3.97
CA HIS A 315 -26.16 1.87 -3.10
C HIS A 315 -27.31 2.41 -3.97
N VAL A 316 -28.49 1.84 -3.79
CA VAL A 316 -29.70 2.29 -4.47
C VAL A 316 -30.26 3.45 -3.65
N ARG A 317 -30.31 4.65 -4.23
CA ARG A 317 -31.00 5.78 -3.60
C ARG A 317 -32.44 5.37 -3.32
N ARG A 318 -32.85 5.41 -2.06
CA ARG A 318 -34.24 5.17 -1.68
C ARG A 318 -35.10 6.33 -2.20
N LEU A 319 -35.78 6.08 -3.32
CA LEU A 319 -36.74 7.02 -3.87
C LEU A 319 -37.97 7.04 -2.95
N ASN A 320 -38.49 8.23 -2.64
CA ASN A 320 -39.72 8.35 -1.88
C ASN A 320 -40.91 7.97 -2.80
N PRO A 321 -41.69 6.93 -2.48
CA PRO A 321 -42.80 6.49 -3.34
C PRO A 321 -43.95 7.51 -3.40
N LEU A 322 -44.11 8.37 -2.39
CA LEU A 322 -45.18 9.38 -2.42
C LEU A 322 -44.90 10.48 -3.45
N THR A 323 -43.63 10.79 -3.69
CA THR A 323 -43.21 11.78 -4.70
C THR A 323 -42.85 11.14 -6.04
N ASN A 324 -42.37 9.88 -6.05
CA ASN A 324 -42.02 9.15 -7.27
C ASN A 324 -43.05 8.05 -7.60
N LYS A 325 -43.82 8.25 -8.67
CA LYS A 325 -44.87 7.35 -9.13
C LYS A 325 -44.35 5.95 -9.49
N GLU A 326 -43.21 5.83 -10.17
CA GLU A 326 -42.66 4.53 -10.58
C GLU A 326 -42.23 3.70 -9.38
N GLN A 327 -41.64 4.35 -8.38
CA GLN A 327 -41.30 3.68 -7.12
C GLN A 327 -42.56 3.21 -6.37
N MET A 328 -43.63 4.01 -6.36
CA MET A 328 -44.92 3.57 -5.80
C MET A 328 -45.49 2.37 -6.56
N LEU A 329 -45.42 2.36 -7.89
CA LEU A 329 -45.92 1.25 -8.70
C LEU A 329 -45.09 -0.02 -8.51
N LYS A 330 -43.77 0.12 -8.41
CA LYS A 330 -42.86 -1.00 -8.13
C LYS A 330 -43.13 -1.64 -6.77
N LEU A 331 -43.50 -0.84 -5.77
CA LEU A 331 -43.81 -1.32 -4.42
C LEU A 331 -45.27 -1.78 -4.27
N ASN A 332 -46.21 -1.05 -4.87
CA ASN A 332 -47.65 -1.27 -4.81
C ASN A 332 -48.33 -0.95 -6.16
N PRO A 333 -48.48 -1.95 -7.05
CA PRO A 333 -49.17 -1.77 -8.33
C PRO A 333 -50.63 -1.31 -8.19
N TYR A 334 -51.31 -1.66 -7.09
CA TYR A 334 -52.70 -1.29 -6.86
C TYR A 334 -52.89 0.23 -6.64
N ALA A 335 -51.84 0.96 -6.28
CA ALA A 335 -51.85 2.42 -6.23
C ALA A 335 -52.26 3.05 -7.57
N ALA A 336 -51.95 2.41 -8.71
CA ALA A 336 -52.41 2.86 -10.04
C ALA A 336 -53.94 2.87 -10.13
N VAL A 337 -54.56 1.78 -9.68
CA VAL A 337 -56.02 1.58 -9.73
C VAL A 337 -56.71 2.57 -8.80
N THR A 338 -56.23 2.70 -7.57
CA THR A 338 -56.78 3.64 -6.58
C THR A 338 -56.67 5.07 -7.05
N LYS A 339 -55.50 5.49 -7.57
CA LYS A 339 -55.29 6.85 -8.08
C LYS A 339 -56.17 7.13 -9.30
N ARG A 340 -56.33 6.15 -10.20
CA ARG A 340 -57.24 6.28 -11.36
C ARG A 340 -58.70 6.38 -10.94
N ARG A 341 -59.14 5.57 -9.97
CA ARG A 341 -60.49 5.67 -9.39
C ARG A 341 -60.72 7.02 -8.75
N ALA A 342 -59.78 7.51 -7.94
CA ALA A 342 -59.86 8.82 -7.32
C ALA A 342 -59.93 9.96 -8.36
N GLN A 343 -59.12 9.92 -9.42
CA GLN A 343 -59.17 10.88 -10.54
C GLN A 343 -60.52 10.87 -11.27
N LEU A 344 -61.11 9.69 -11.48
CA LEU A 344 -62.43 9.57 -12.08
C LEU A 344 -63.52 10.11 -11.15
N MET A 345 -63.42 9.85 -9.84
CA MET A 345 -64.36 10.37 -8.83
C MET A 345 -64.27 11.90 -8.69
N THR A 346 -63.07 12.49 -8.69
CA THR A 346 -62.93 13.96 -8.64
C THR A 346 -63.43 14.62 -9.93
N LYS A 347 -63.18 14.00 -11.08
CA LYS A 347 -63.72 14.45 -12.36
C LYS A 347 -65.26 14.40 -12.36
N LEU A 348 -65.85 13.32 -11.85
CA LEU A 348 -67.30 13.16 -11.68
C LEU A 348 -67.86 14.31 -10.84
N ARG A 349 -67.34 14.52 -9.61
CA ARG A 349 -67.79 15.62 -8.73
C ARG A 349 -67.67 17.00 -9.37
N LYS A 350 -66.61 17.24 -10.16
CA LYS A 350 -66.43 18.51 -10.89
C LYS A 350 -67.50 18.67 -11.97
N CYS A 351 -67.80 17.61 -12.72
CA CYS A 351 -68.85 17.61 -13.74
C CYS A 351 -70.23 17.79 -13.09
N GLU A 352 -70.56 17.07 -12.02
CA GLU A 352 -71.81 17.22 -11.26
C GLU A 352 -71.98 18.65 -10.74
N ARG A 353 -70.92 19.23 -10.15
CA ARG A 353 -70.96 20.62 -9.68
C ARG A 353 -71.16 21.63 -10.81
N LEU A 354 -70.63 21.38 -12.01
CA LEU A 354 -70.83 22.23 -13.18
C LEU A 354 -72.28 22.15 -13.68
N VAL A 355 -72.84 20.94 -13.73
CA VAL A 355 -74.25 20.70 -14.10
C VAL A 355 -75.18 21.37 -13.09
N ALA A 356 -75.00 21.11 -11.80
CA ALA A 356 -75.81 21.71 -10.73
C ALA A 356 -75.70 23.24 -10.69
N LYS A 357 -74.51 23.83 -10.97
CA LYS A 357 -74.35 25.29 -11.06
C LYS A 357 -75.07 25.89 -12.27
N ALA A 358 -75.12 25.17 -13.39
CA ALA A 358 -75.83 25.63 -14.59
C ALA A 358 -77.35 25.57 -14.40
N GLU A 359 -77.84 24.49 -13.77
CA GLU A 359 -79.23 24.35 -13.33
C GLU A 359 -79.64 25.43 -12.33
N ALA A 360 -78.81 25.72 -11.32
CA ALA A 360 -79.06 26.78 -10.34
C ALA A 360 -79.07 28.20 -10.97
N LYS A 361 -78.33 28.41 -12.05
CA LYS A 361 -78.37 29.65 -12.85
C LYS A 361 -79.54 29.69 -13.84
N LYS A 362 -80.47 28.73 -13.77
CA LYS A 362 -81.62 28.55 -14.68
C LYS A 362 -81.25 28.49 -16.18
N LYS A 363 -79.99 28.13 -16.49
CA LYS A 363 -79.49 27.91 -17.85
C LYS A 363 -78.87 26.50 -17.90
N PRO A 364 -79.68 25.44 -18.07
CA PRO A 364 -79.16 24.08 -18.10
C PRO A 364 -78.18 23.90 -19.27
N LEU A 365 -77.14 23.11 -19.04
CA LEU A 365 -76.15 22.76 -20.07
C LEU A 365 -76.79 21.81 -21.09
N ASP A 366 -76.43 21.98 -22.37
CA ASP A 366 -76.91 21.11 -23.46
C ASP A 366 -76.66 19.62 -23.17
N ALA A 367 -77.57 18.74 -23.62
CA ALA A 367 -77.50 17.30 -23.39
C ALA A 367 -76.23 16.67 -24.00
N LYS A 368 -75.69 17.26 -25.07
CA LYS A 368 -74.41 16.83 -25.68
C LYS A 368 -73.17 17.40 -24.97
N HIS A 369 -73.35 18.26 -23.97
CA HIS A 369 -72.24 18.86 -23.25
C HIS A 369 -71.42 17.80 -22.50
N ARG A 370 -70.09 17.88 -22.62
CA ARG A 370 -69.15 16.84 -22.13
C ARG A 370 -69.32 16.50 -20.65
N ALA A 371 -69.79 17.44 -19.82
CA ALA A 371 -70.04 17.19 -18.40
C ALA A 371 -71.30 16.36 -18.15
N VAL A 372 -72.39 16.61 -18.88
CA VAL A 372 -73.67 15.90 -18.77
C VAL A 372 -73.49 14.45 -19.21
N VAL A 373 -72.92 14.26 -20.40
CA VAL A 373 -72.61 12.93 -20.96
C VAL A 373 -71.67 12.12 -20.05
N PHE A 374 -70.71 12.77 -19.37
CA PHE A 374 -69.80 12.08 -18.46
C PHE A 374 -70.51 11.60 -17.19
N VAL A 375 -71.40 12.41 -16.61
CA VAL A 375 -72.19 12.04 -15.43
C VAL A 375 -73.13 10.89 -15.76
N GLU A 376 -73.92 11.00 -16.85
CA GLU A 376 -74.82 9.94 -17.30
C GLU A 376 -74.09 8.61 -17.56
N LYS A 377 -72.88 8.67 -18.15
CA LYS A 377 -72.09 7.46 -18.41
C LYS A 377 -71.61 6.79 -17.12
N GLN A 378 -71.31 7.56 -16.07
CA GLN A 378 -70.90 7.00 -14.78
C GLN A 378 -72.11 6.46 -13.99
N THR A 379 -73.27 7.13 -14.02
CA THR A 379 -74.48 6.64 -13.36
C THR A 379 -74.94 5.31 -13.95
N ARG A 380 -74.99 5.20 -15.29
CA ARG A 380 -75.25 3.92 -16.00
C ARG A 380 -74.26 2.83 -15.61
N ARG A 381 -72.97 3.19 -15.46
CA ARG A 381 -71.92 2.25 -15.05
C ARG A 381 -72.11 1.78 -13.61
N LEU A 382 -72.48 2.67 -12.68
CA LEU A 382 -72.75 2.32 -11.28
C LEU A 382 -73.95 1.37 -11.17
N GLN A 383 -75.06 1.68 -11.84
CA GLN A 383 -76.24 0.81 -11.90
C GLN A 383 -75.89 -0.59 -12.43
N LYS A 384 -75.06 -0.68 -13.49
CA LYS A 384 -74.59 -1.97 -14.00
C LYS A 384 -73.73 -2.72 -12.98
N MET A 385 -72.85 -2.02 -12.26
CA MET A 385 -72.00 -2.61 -11.22
C MET A 385 -72.80 -3.08 -10.00
N GLU A 386 -73.84 -2.37 -9.60
CA GLU A 386 -74.74 -2.74 -8.50
C GLU A 386 -75.54 -4.00 -8.85
N LYS A 387 -76.10 -4.07 -10.06
CA LYS A 387 -76.74 -5.29 -10.57
C LYS A 387 -75.79 -6.49 -10.54
N ILE A 388 -74.54 -6.31 -10.97
CA ILE A 388 -73.51 -7.37 -10.93
C ILE A 388 -73.15 -7.76 -9.49
N LYS A 389 -73.02 -6.79 -8.57
CA LYS A 389 -72.71 -7.05 -7.16
C LYS A 389 -73.86 -7.78 -6.47
N ALA A 390 -75.11 -7.40 -6.71
CA ALA A 390 -76.30 -8.07 -6.17
C ALA A 390 -76.34 -9.54 -6.63
N ALA A 391 -76.20 -9.79 -7.94
CA ALA A 391 -76.14 -11.14 -8.48
C ALA A 391 -74.96 -11.97 -7.93
N ARG A 392 -73.81 -11.34 -7.66
CA ARG A 392 -72.66 -12.04 -7.06
C ARG A 392 -72.87 -12.32 -5.57
N LYS A 393 -73.51 -11.40 -4.84
CA LYS A 393 -73.83 -11.56 -3.42
C LYS A 393 -74.78 -12.73 -3.23
N GLU A 394 -75.86 -12.81 -4.02
CA GLU A 394 -76.77 -13.96 -4.01
C GLU A 394 -76.06 -15.29 -4.27
N LYS A 395 -75.13 -15.34 -5.23
CA LYS A 395 -74.34 -16.55 -5.50
C LYS A 395 -73.40 -16.94 -4.36
N VAL A 396 -72.82 -15.96 -3.67
CA VAL A 396 -71.93 -16.20 -2.51
C VAL A 396 -72.77 -16.64 -1.31
N ASP A 397 -73.89 -15.99 -1.05
CA ASP A 397 -74.78 -16.31 0.06
C ASP A 397 -75.39 -17.71 -0.12
N LYS A 398 -75.76 -18.10 -1.35
CA LYS A 398 -76.14 -19.49 -1.68
C LYS A 398 -75.00 -20.47 -1.39
N LYS A 399 -73.78 -20.20 -1.86
CA LYS A 399 -72.62 -21.06 -1.57
C LYS A 399 -72.29 -21.17 -0.07
N VAL A 400 -72.47 -20.09 0.69
CA VAL A 400 -72.23 -20.08 2.13
C VAL A 400 -73.32 -20.84 2.87
N ALA A 401 -74.58 -20.74 2.42
CA ALA A 401 -75.69 -21.53 2.92
C ALA A 401 -75.50 -23.02 2.63
N ASP A 402 -75.14 -23.39 1.39
CA ASP A 402 -74.84 -24.76 0.98
C ASP A 402 -73.66 -25.34 1.80
N PHE A 403 -72.63 -24.52 2.05
CA PHE A 403 -71.48 -24.92 2.87
C PHE A 403 -71.87 -25.16 4.33
N LYS A 404 -72.70 -24.29 4.92
CA LYS A 404 -73.21 -24.46 6.29
C LYS A 404 -74.14 -25.67 6.43
N ALA A 405 -74.96 -25.96 5.42
CA ALA A 405 -75.84 -27.13 5.40
C ALA A 405 -75.08 -28.46 5.28
N SER A 406 -73.89 -28.46 4.65
CA SER A 406 -73.09 -29.67 4.41
C SER A 406 -72.35 -30.23 5.63
N GLY A 407 -72.40 -29.58 6.80
CA GLY A 407 -71.80 -30.06 8.06
C GLY A 407 -70.27 -30.22 8.09
N LYS A 408 -69.55 -29.91 7.01
CA LYS A 408 -68.09 -30.07 6.91
C LYS A 408 -67.38 -28.89 7.57
N LYS A 409 -66.51 -29.16 8.57
CA LYS A 409 -65.53 -28.17 9.06
C LYS A 409 -64.67 -27.70 7.87
N PRO A 410 -64.31 -26.40 7.79
CA PRO A 410 -63.42 -25.93 6.74
C PRO A 410 -62.09 -26.66 6.85
N SER A 411 -61.83 -27.59 5.94
CA SER A 411 -60.47 -28.03 5.69
C SER A 411 -59.76 -26.80 5.13
N LEU A 412 -58.96 -26.13 5.96
CA LEU A 412 -57.84 -25.34 5.45
C LEU A 412 -57.02 -26.35 4.64
N LYS A 413 -57.21 -26.36 3.33
CA LYS A 413 -56.25 -26.99 2.43
C LYS A 413 -54.90 -26.44 2.87
N LYS A 414 -54.04 -27.30 3.42
CA LYS A 414 -52.61 -27.04 3.57
C LYS A 414 -52.21 -26.37 2.26
N VAL A 415 -51.90 -25.09 2.33
CA VAL A 415 -51.22 -24.40 1.24
C VAL A 415 -50.00 -25.28 0.99
N ARG A 416 -49.93 -25.90 -0.19
CA ARG A 416 -48.72 -26.59 -0.64
C ARG A 416 -47.56 -25.66 -0.30
N PRO A 417 -46.54 -26.09 0.47
CA PRO A 417 -45.43 -25.20 0.78
C PRO A 417 -44.90 -24.70 -0.55
N ALA A 418 -44.94 -23.39 -0.74
CA ALA A 418 -44.25 -22.77 -1.85
C ALA A 418 -42.79 -23.23 -1.74
N LYS A 419 -42.25 -23.77 -2.85
CA LYS A 419 -40.83 -24.10 -3.00
C LYS A 419 -40.00 -23.05 -2.27
N GLU A 420 -39.18 -23.50 -1.33
CA GLU A 420 -38.35 -22.65 -0.47
C GLU A 420 -37.62 -21.59 -1.30
N ALA A 421 -38.05 -20.34 -1.18
CA ALA A 421 -37.18 -19.22 -1.46
C ALA A 421 -36.17 -19.18 -0.31
N ALA A 422 -34.90 -19.44 -0.65
CA ALA A 422 -33.77 -19.49 0.27
C ALA A 422 -33.83 -18.38 1.34
N LYS A 423 -33.84 -18.77 2.62
CA LYS A 423 -33.78 -17.84 3.75
C LYS A 423 -32.48 -17.01 3.65
N PRO A 424 -32.55 -15.67 3.78
CA PRO A 424 -31.35 -14.87 3.96
C PRO A 424 -30.72 -15.20 5.32
N VAL A 425 -29.43 -15.50 5.30
CA VAL A 425 -28.58 -15.73 6.46
C VAL A 425 -28.73 -14.56 7.45
N LYS A 426 -29.24 -14.83 8.65
CA LYS A 426 -29.22 -13.86 9.76
C LYS A 426 -27.76 -13.58 10.13
N LYS A 427 -27.30 -12.34 9.93
CA LYS A 427 -26.08 -11.84 10.57
C LYS A 427 -26.28 -11.87 12.08
N ALA A 428 -25.44 -12.62 12.78
CA ALA A 428 -25.29 -12.54 14.22
C ALA A 428 -24.79 -11.13 14.59
N VAL A 429 -25.62 -10.34 15.25
CA VAL A 429 -25.18 -9.13 15.95
C VAL A 429 -24.82 -9.58 17.37
N LYS A 430 -23.52 -9.63 17.68
CA LYS A 430 -23.03 -9.76 19.05
C LYS A 430 -23.52 -8.55 19.86
N LYS A 431 -24.31 -8.79 20.91
CA LYS A 431 -24.53 -7.81 21.98
C LYS A 431 -23.17 -7.52 22.62
N VAL A 432 -22.76 -6.26 22.60
CA VAL A 432 -21.72 -5.74 23.47
C VAL A 432 -22.41 -5.50 24.81
N GLU A 433 -22.10 -6.34 25.80
CA GLU A 433 -22.41 -6.04 27.20
C GLU A 433 -21.47 -4.94 27.67
N LYS A 434 -22.05 -3.84 28.18
CA LYS A 434 -21.34 -2.88 28.99
C LYS A 434 -21.09 -3.52 30.36
N LYS A 435 -19.82 -3.76 30.67
CA LYS A 435 -19.25 -3.52 32.00
C LYS A 435 -18.02 -2.64 31.80
#